data_AF-A0A7S2PXH7-F1
#
_entry.id   AF-A0A7S2PXH7-F1
#
_cell.length_a   1.000
_cell.length_b   1.000
_cell.length_c   1.000
_cell.angle_alpha   90.00
_cell.angle_beta   90.00
_cell.angle_gamma   90.00
#
_symmetry.space_group_name_H-M   'P 1'
#
loop_
_entity.id
_entity.type
_entity.pdbx_description
1 polymer ?
#
loop_
_entity_poly.entity_id
_entity_poly.type
_entity_poly.pdbx_seq_one_letter_code
_entity_poly.pdbx_strand_id
1 'polypeptide(L)'
;QYSADMNAMIRQLPRLSAASTKLSRCAFASRSVHIEKKIEELGIELPAAPAPKANYNITCRVPDENTLYVSGHLPITADGTLITGALNPDGGGLSVEEGYEA
;
A
#
# COMPACT_ATOMS: atom_id res chain seq x y z
N GLN A 1 0.80 -52.41 21.17
CA GLN A 1 2.22 -52.11 20.89
C GLN A 1 2.49 -51.38 19.56
N TYR A 2 1.92 -51.78 18.42
CA TYR A 2 2.31 -51.22 17.10
C TYR A 2 1.94 -49.73 16.85
N SER A 3 0.85 -49.22 17.45
CA SER A 3 0.40 -47.83 17.26
C SER A 3 1.20 -46.78 18.06
N ALA A 4 1.75 -47.17 19.22
CA ALA A 4 2.56 -46.28 20.04
C ALA A 4 3.93 -46.01 19.40
N ASP A 5 4.45 -46.99 18.67
CA ASP A 5 5.75 -46.93 17.99
C ASP A 5 5.72 -45.99 16.77
N MET A 6 4.60 -45.96 16.04
CA MET A 6 4.41 -45.04 14.91
C MET A 6 4.40 -43.56 15.36
N ASN A 7 3.82 -43.26 16.54
CA ASN A 7 3.83 -41.91 17.11
C ASN A 7 5.19 -41.51 17.67
N ALA A 8 6.02 -42.47 18.09
CA ALA A 8 7.40 -42.24 18.50
C ALA A 8 8.30 -41.94 17.29
N MET A 9 8.05 -42.60 16.16
CA MET A 9 8.78 -42.41 14.90
C MET A 9 8.52 -41.04 14.26
N ILE A 10 7.29 -40.50 14.36
CA ILE A 10 6.96 -39.15 13.87
C ILE A 10 7.69 -38.04 14.65
N ARG A 11 8.05 -38.28 15.92
CA ARG A 11 8.74 -37.29 16.78
C ARG A 11 10.26 -37.25 16.57
N GLN A 12 10.83 -38.23 15.89
CA GLN A 12 12.28 -38.35 15.64
C GLN A 12 12.70 -37.87 14.25
N LEU A 13 11.78 -37.42 13.41
CA LEU A 13 12.16 -36.73 12.18
C LEU A 13 12.88 -35.43 12.56
N PRO A 14 14.07 -35.16 12.02
CA PRO A 14 14.67 -33.85 12.16
C PRO A 14 13.65 -32.85 11.60
N ARG A 15 13.14 -31.97 12.47
CA ARG A 15 12.39 -30.80 12.02
C ARG A 15 13.27 -30.17 10.98
N LEU A 16 12.84 -30.17 9.71
CA LEU A 16 13.56 -29.50 8.63
C LEU A 16 13.86 -28.10 9.17
N SER A 17 15.11 -27.90 9.56
CA SER A 17 15.56 -26.67 10.18
C SER A 17 15.21 -25.61 9.17
N ALA A 18 14.50 -24.58 9.61
CA ALA A 18 14.15 -23.42 8.81
C ALA A 18 15.28 -23.18 7.82
N ALA A 19 15.04 -23.55 6.55
CA ALA A 19 15.98 -23.23 5.50
C ALA A 19 16.02 -21.72 5.56
N SER A 20 17.12 -21.22 6.13
CA SER A 20 17.53 -19.83 6.03
C SER A 20 17.79 -19.64 4.55
N THR A 21 16.71 -19.53 3.78
CA THR A 21 16.71 -18.97 2.44
C THR A 21 17.33 -17.62 2.69
N LYS A 22 18.62 -17.52 2.41
CA LYS A 22 19.34 -16.27 2.35
C LYS A 22 18.48 -15.43 1.43
N LEU A 23 17.64 -14.57 1.99
CA LEU A 23 17.03 -13.51 1.22
C LEU A 23 18.25 -12.78 0.70
N SER A 24 18.54 -12.99 -0.58
CA SER A 24 19.45 -12.16 -1.31
C SER A 24 18.98 -10.74 -1.06
N ARG A 25 19.65 -10.07 -0.12
CA ARG A 25 19.68 -8.62 0.00
C ARG A 25 20.42 -8.12 -1.25
N CYS A 26 19.86 -8.40 -2.43
CA CYS A 26 20.10 -7.62 -3.60
C CYS A 26 19.55 -6.26 -3.23
N ALA A 27 20.49 -5.37 -2.93
CA ALA A 27 20.33 -4.02 -2.45
C ALA A 27 18.94 -3.48 -2.77
N PHE A 28 18.13 -3.28 -1.72
CA PHE A 28 17.23 -2.13 -1.71
C PHE A 28 18.18 -0.95 -1.88
N ALA A 29 18.48 -0.60 -3.13
CA ALA A 29 19.09 0.65 -3.46
C ALA A 29 18.06 1.66 -2.98
N SER A 30 18.24 2.10 -1.74
CA SER A 30 17.81 3.39 -1.25
C SER A 30 18.17 4.34 -2.37
N ARG A 31 17.21 4.62 -3.25
CA ARG A 31 17.28 5.82 -4.06
C ARG A 31 17.18 6.88 -2.99
N SER A 32 18.31 7.44 -2.59
CA SER A 32 18.42 8.49 -1.59
C SER A 32 17.87 9.80 -2.16
N VAL A 33 16.65 9.73 -2.68
CA VAL A 33 15.76 10.86 -2.84
C VAL A 33 14.87 10.71 -1.62
N HIS A 34 15.14 11.48 -0.58
CA HIS A 34 14.23 11.59 0.56
C HIS A 34 12.91 12.12 -0.01
N ILE A 35 11.96 11.22 -0.27
CA ILE A 35 10.68 11.55 -0.91
C ILE A 35 9.96 12.58 -0.04
N GLU A 36 10.09 12.42 1.27
CA GLU A 36 9.64 13.34 2.31
C GLU A 36 10.21 14.75 2.08
N LYS A 37 11.52 14.88 1.86
CA LYS A 37 12.15 16.18 1.57
C LYS A 37 11.60 16.81 0.28
N LYS A 38 11.35 16.02 -0.76
CA LYS A 38 10.79 16.54 -2.01
C LYS A 38 9.33 16.99 -1.84
N ILE A 39 8.57 16.28 -1.01
CA ILE A 39 7.20 16.66 -0.65
C ILE A 39 7.21 17.97 0.15
N GLU A 40 8.13 18.11 1.11
CA GLU A 40 8.36 19.35 1.86
C GLU A 40 8.78 20.52 0.96
N GLU A 41 9.68 20.31 -0.01
CA GLU A 41 10.10 21.33 -1.00
C GLU A 41 8.94 21.82 -1.87
N LEU A 42 7.94 20.96 -2.12
CA LEU A 42 6.71 21.33 -2.84
C LEU A 42 5.67 22.01 -1.94
N GLY A 43 5.92 22.10 -0.62
CA GLY A 43 4.98 22.67 0.34
C GLY A 43 3.72 21.81 0.55
N ILE A 44 3.80 20.51 0.28
CA ILE A 44 2.67 19.57 0.40
C ILE A 44 2.78 18.85 1.75
N GLU A 45 1.68 18.78 2.50
CA GLU A 45 1.58 17.92 3.67
C GLU A 45 0.84 16.63 3.34
N LEU A 46 1.39 15.49 3.78
CA LEU A 46 0.72 14.21 3.58
C LEU A 46 -0.42 14.06 4.61
N PRO A 47 -1.68 13.89 4.17
CA PRO A 47 -2.78 13.66 5.08
C PRO A 47 -2.64 12.29 5.77
N ALA A 48 -3.31 12.15 6.91
CA ALA A 48 -3.45 10.85 7.55
C ALA A 48 -4.12 9.85 6.60
N ALA A 49 -3.71 8.58 6.67
CA ALA A 49 -4.28 7.54 5.83
C ALA A 49 -5.81 7.47 6.04
N PRO A 50 -6.62 7.60 4.97
CA PRO A 50 -8.08 7.61 5.10
C PRO A 50 -8.58 6.26 5.60
N ALA A 51 -9.80 6.21 6.16
CA ALA A 51 -10.47 4.93 6.41
C ALA A 51 -11.17 4.42 5.15
N PRO A 52 -11.38 3.10 4.98
CA PRO A 52 -12.18 2.57 3.88
C PRO A 52 -13.60 3.14 3.92
N LYS A 53 -14.13 3.59 2.77
CA LYS A 53 -15.50 4.13 2.69
C LYS A 53 -16.58 3.04 2.63
N ALA A 54 -16.20 1.79 2.35
CA ALA A 54 -17.09 0.63 2.33
C ALA A 54 -16.31 -0.64 2.69
N ASN A 55 -16.89 -1.82 2.44
CA ASN A 55 -16.27 -3.10 2.76
C ASN A 55 -15.19 -3.51 1.72
N TYR A 56 -14.04 -2.83 1.76
CA TYR A 56 -12.86 -3.15 0.96
C TYR A 56 -11.58 -2.72 1.71
N ASN A 57 -10.43 -3.26 1.29
CA ASN A 57 -9.13 -2.89 1.84
C ASN A 57 -8.52 -1.71 1.05
N ILE A 58 -7.92 -0.75 1.75
CA ILE A 58 -7.28 0.42 1.11
C ILE A 58 -6.12 0.00 0.23
N THR A 59 -5.34 -0.98 0.69
CA THR A 59 -4.24 -1.56 -0.06
C THR A 59 -4.28 -3.08 -0.01
N CYS A 60 -3.91 -3.72 -1.12
CA CYS A 60 -3.76 -5.16 -1.21
C CYS A 60 -2.42 -5.49 -1.88
N ARG A 61 -1.74 -6.53 -1.40
CA ARG A 61 -0.55 -7.08 -2.02
C ARG A 61 -0.76 -8.56 -2.23
N VAL A 62 -0.47 -9.05 -3.44
CA VAL A 62 -0.48 -10.48 -3.73
C VAL A 62 0.81 -11.10 -3.16
N PRO A 63 0.73 -12.18 -2.37
CA PRO A 63 1.91 -12.93 -1.95
C PRO A 63 2.77 -13.31 -3.16
N ASP A 64 4.09 -13.31 -2.98
CA ASP A 64 5.07 -13.64 -4.05
C ASP A 64 5.14 -12.65 -5.22
N GLU A 65 4.34 -11.57 -5.22
CA GLU A 65 4.45 -10.45 -6.15
C GLU A 65 5.06 -9.20 -5.49
N ASN A 66 5.62 -8.32 -6.32
CA ASN A 66 6.18 -7.04 -5.90
C ASN A 66 5.25 -5.85 -6.21
N THR A 67 3.96 -6.12 -6.38
CA THR A 67 2.96 -5.12 -6.74
C THR A 67 2.07 -4.82 -5.52
N LEU A 68 1.93 -3.53 -5.18
CA LEU A 68 0.96 -3.05 -4.20
C LEU A 68 -0.20 -2.39 -4.95
N TYR A 69 -1.40 -2.95 -4.80
CA TYR A 69 -2.62 -2.38 -5.34
C TYR A 69 -3.20 -1.41 -4.32
N VAL A 70 -3.55 -0.21 -4.78
CA VAL A 70 -4.13 0.85 -3.96
C VAL A 70 -5.55 1.14 -4.46
N SER A 71 -6.51 1.26 -3.56
CA SER A 71 -7.90 1.62 -3.89
C SER A 71 -8.00 3.04 -4.46
N GLY A 72 -9.14 3.36 -5.08
CA GLY A 72 -9.40 4.71 -5.59
C GLY A 72 -9.31 5.78 -4.49
N HIS A 73 -8.54 6.83 -4.74
CA HIS A 73 -8.42 7.99 -3.86
C HIS A 73 -9.27 9.14 -4.39
N LEU A 74 -10.07 9.74 -3.52
CA LEU A 74 -10.89 10.89 -3.86
C LEU A 74 -10.08 12.18 -3.65
N PRO A 75 -10.39 13.25 -4.42
CA PRO A 75 -9.80 14.57 -4.22
C PRO A 75 -10.38 15.19 -2.94
N ILE A 76 -9.77 14.84 -1.82
CA ILE A 76 -10.11 15.34 -0.49
C ILE A 76 -9.00 16.29 -0.07
N THR A 77 -9.36 17.53 0.26
CA THR A 77 -8.40 18.54 0.72
C THR A 77 -7.82 18.15 2.09
N ALA A 78 -6.74 18.82 2.51
CA ALA A 78 -6.15 18.60 3.83
C ALA A 78 -7.16 18.80 4.98
N ASP A 79 -8.16 19.66 4.78
CA ASP A 79 -9.25 19.93 5.72
C ASP A 79 -10.34 18.85 5.73
N GLY A 80 -10.27 17.86 4.83
CA GLY A 80 -11.25 16.78 4.71
C GLY A 80 -12.44 17.11 3.79
N THR A 81 -12.43 18.25 3.10
CA THR A 81 -13.48 18.64 2.15
C THR A 81 -13.34 17.85 0.85
N LEU A 82 -14.43 17.24 0.39
CA LEU A 82 -14.46 16.54 -0.89
C LEU A 82 -14.75 17.53 -2.02
N ILE A 83 -13.84 17.61 -3.00
CA ILE A 83 -14.06 18.39 -4.22
C ILE A 83 -15.04 17.64 -5.12
N THR A 84 -16.09 18.34 -5.57
CA THR A 84 -17.15 17.76 -6.39
C THR A 84 -17.42 18.65 -7.60
N GLY A 85 -17.79 18.04 -8.73
CA GLY A 85 -18.10 18.76 -9.96
C GLY A 85 -17.58 18.01 -11.18
N ALA A 86 -17.62 18.66 -12.34
CA ALA A 86 -17.02 18.17 -13.57
C ALA A 86 -16.27 19.32 -14.24
N LEU A 87 -15.13 19.01 -14.87
CA LEU A 87 -14.42 19.96 -15.73
C LEU A 87 -15.17 20.05 -17.06
N ASN A 88 -15.91 21.14 -17.26
CA ASN A 88 -16.66 21.37 -18.50
C ASN A 88 -17.21 22.81 -18.54
N PRO A 89 -16.37 23.82 -18.79
CA PRO A 89 -16.79 25.22 -18.72
C PRO A 89 -17.97 25.53 -19.68
N ASP A 90 -18.00 24.92 -20.87
CA ASP A 90 -19.07 25.13 -21.85
C ASP A 90 -20.40 24.47 -21.46
N GLY A 91 -20.36 23.48 -20.57
CA GLY A 91 -21.54 22.75 -20.09
C GLY A 91 -21.91 23.04 -18.64
N GLY A 92 -21.47 24.18 -18.09
CA GLY A 92 -21.78 24.61 -16.73
C GLY A 92 -20.96 23.94 -15.62
N GLY A 93 -19.86 23.28 -15.99
CA GLY A 93 -18.84 22.75 -15.08
C GLY A 93 -17.72 23.76 -14.80
N LEU A 94 -16.71 23.32 -14.04
CA LEU A 94 -15.54 24.12 -13.68
C LEU A 94 -14.64 24.32 -14.91
N SER A 95 -14.00 25.48 -14.98
CA SER A 95 -12.84 25.70 -15.86
C SER A 95 -11.63 24.89 -15.38
N VAL A 96 -10.58 24.83 -16.20
CA VAL A 96 -9.36 24.09 -15.87
C VAL A 96 -8.63 24.77 -14.70
N GLU A 97 -8.57 26.09 -14.72
CA GLU A 97 -7.95 26.91 -13.69
C GLU A 97 -8.67 26.74 -12.34
N GLU A 98 -10.00 26.84 -12.34
CA GLU A 98 -10.80 26.57 -11.12
C GLU A 98 -10.63 25.13 -10.64
N GLY A 99 -10.44 24.17 -11.55
CA GLY A 99 -10.17 22.78 -11.20
C GLY A 99 -8.78 22.52 -10.60
N TYR A 100 -7.81 23.41 -10.83
CA TYR A 100 -6.50 23.36 -10.17
C TYR A 100 -6.54 23.96 -8.76
N GLU A 101 -7.40 24.95 -8.54
CA GLU A 101 -7.57 25.62 -7.24
C GLU A 101 -8.52 24.88 -6.30
N ALA A 102 -9.45 24.08 -6.84
CA ALA A 102 -10.39 23.27 -6.08
C ALA A 102 -9.69 22.12 -5.37
#